data_AF-A0A7V9M485-F1
#
_entry.id   AF-A0A7V9M485-F1
#
_cell.length_a   1.000
_cell.length_b   1.000
_cell.length_c   1.000
_cell.angle_alpha   90.00
_cell.angle_beta   90.00
_cell.angle_gamma   90.00
#
_symmetry.space_group_name_H-M   'P 1'
#
loop_
_entity.id
_entity.type
_entity.pdbx_description
1 polymer ?
#
loop_
_entity_poly.entity_id
_entity_poly.type
_entity_poly.pdbx_seq_one_letter_code
_entity_poly.pdbx_strand_id
1 'polypeptide(L)'
;MKQYLRVCKKLNADAKNVWLPLFAILMLQMNAKAQDRQLVYDIMRKGDVIGTINFEERIKYKKRFLLLNSDVKTRFIFSFSDYCKEAAAYEDGVM
;
A
#
# COMPACT_ATOMS: atom_id res chain seq x y z
N MET A 1 43.99 37.81 15.06
CA MET A 1 42.52 37.57 14.98
C MET A 1 41.99 37.07 13.63
N LYS A 2 42.44 37.59 12.47
CA LYS A 2 41.85 37.23 11.15
C LYS A 2 42.04 35.76 10.70
N GLN A 3 43.06 35.05 11.19
CA GLN A 3 43.27 33.63 10.84
C GLN A 3 42.28 32.69 11.53
N TYR A 4 42.00 32.90 12.82
CA TYR A 4 41.01 32.12 13.58
C TYR A 4 39.60 32.23 13.00
N LEU A 5 39.19 33.44 12.60
CA LEU A 5 37.92 33.67 11.89
C LEU A 5 37.81 32.91 10.56
N ARG A 6 38.94 32.67 9.89
CA ARG A 6 38.99 31.93 8.61
C ARG A 6 38.85 30.43 8.82
N VAL A 7 39.44 29.91 9.89
CA VAL A 7 39.35 28.49 10.28
C VAL A 7 37.93 28.14 10.74
N CYS A 8 37.30 28.96 11.59
CA CYS A 8 35.90 28.74 11.99
C CYS A 8 34.93 28.81 10.80
N LYS A 9 35.16 29.69 9.82
CA LYS A 9 34.35 29.74 8.60
C LYS A 9 34.51 28.50 7.73
N LYS A 10 35.73 27.94 7.65
CA LYS A 10 35.98 26.68 6.93
C LYS A 10 35.32 25.49 7.60
N LEU A 11 35.45 25.35 8.92
CA LEU A 11 34.82 24.28 9.69
C LEU A 11 33.28 24.30 9.57
N ASN A 12 32.66 25.48 9.57
CA ASN A 12 31.21 25.61 9.34
C ASN A 12 30.78 25.29 7.90
N ALA A 13 31.63 25.55 6.91
CA ALA A 13 31.36 25.21 5.52
C ALA A 13 31.49 23.70 5.27
N ASP A 14 32.51 23.07 5.87
CA ASP A 14 32.72 21.61 5.79
C ASP A 14 31.60 20.86 6.52
N ALA A 15 31.15 21.37 7.68
CA ALA A 15 29.97 20.84 8.35
C ALA A 15 28.75 20.92 7.42
N LYS A 16 28.44 22.07 6.83
CA LYS A 16 27.31 22.20 5.89
C LYS A 16 27.39 21.21 4.73
N ASN A 17 28.58 20.99 4.17
CA ASN A 17 28.80 20.06 3.05
C ASN A 17 28.62 18.59 3.44
N VAL A 18 28.75 18.22 4.72
CA VAL A 18 28.51 16.86 5.23
C VAL A 18 27.06 16.66 5.66
N TRP A 19 26.44 17.67 6.26
CA TRP A 19 25.05 17.58 6.75
C TRP A 19 24.02 17.53 5.60
N LEU A 20 24.27 18.23 4.50
CA LEU A 20 23.40 18.23 3.31
C LEU A 20 23.19 16.84 2.66
N PRO A 21 24.26 16.08 2.33
CA PRO A 21 24.10 14.75 1.75
C PRO A 21 23.53 13.75 2.76
N LEU A 22 23.86 13.88 4.05
CA LEU A 22 23.31 13.03 5.09
C LEU A 22 21.78 13.18 5.21
N PHE A 23 21.29 14.42 5.13
CA PHE A 23 19.86 14.72 5.15
C PHE A 23 19.15 14.20 3.90
N ALA A 24 19.78 14.31 2.72
CA ALA A 24 19.23 13.78 1.47
C ALA A 24 19.09 12.24 1.49
N ILE A 25 20.06 11.52 2.06
CA ILE A 25 20.01 10.06 2.23
C ILE A 25 18.86 9.67 3.17
N LEU A 26 18.60 10.46 4.21
CA LEU A 26 17.53 10.20 5.17
C LEU A 26 16.13 10.35 4.54
N MET A 27 15.96 11.32 3.64
CA MET A 27 14.70 11.54 2.92
C MET A 27 14.36 10.40 1.95
N LEU A 28 15.36 9.72 1.38
CA LEU A 28 15.16 8.57 0.48
C LEU A 28 14.58 7.34 1.19
N GLN A 29 14.65 7.29 2.53
CA GLN A 29 14.10 6.20 3.33
C GLN A 29 12.59 6.35 3.56
N MET A 30 11.98 7.49 3.21
CA MET A 30 10.54 7.76 3.38
C MET A 30 9.68 7.14 2.27
N ASN A 31 9.92 5.88 1.92
CA ASN A 31 8.98 5.12 1.12
C ASN A 31 7.96 4.49 2.06
N ALA A 32 6.87 5.21 2.33
CA ALA A 32 5.72 4.64 3.01
C ALA A 32 5.18 3.47 2.18
N LYS A 33 5.27 2.25 2.71
CA LYS A 33 4.65 1.09 2.08
C LYS A 33 3.14 1.33 2.07
N ALA A 34 2.57 1.53 0.88
CA ALA A 34 1.14 1.39 0.69
C ALA A 34 0.75 0.00 1.21
N GLN A 35 -0.14 -0.06 2.19
CA GLN A 35 -0.55 -1.31 2.79
C GLN A 35 -1.66 -1.89 1.93
N ASP A 36 -1.28 -2.77 1.01
CA ASP A 36 -2.21 -3.60 0.26
C ASP A 36 -2.50 -4.86 1.08
N ARG A 37 -3.78 -5.16 1.29
CA ARG A 37 -4.23 -6.38 1.95
C ARG A 37 -5.10 -7.15 0.98
N GLN A 38 -4.84 -8.45 0.88
CA GLN A 38 -5.63 -9.35 0.07
C GLN A 38 -6.09 -10.53 0.91
N LEU A 39 -7.38 -10.84 0.80
CA LEU A 39 -8.01 -11.99 1.42
C LEU A 39 -8.68 -12.81 0.32
N VAL A 40 -8.36 -14.09 0.27
CA VAL A 40 -8.91 -15.04 -0.70
C VAL A 40 -9.62 -16.14 0.06
N TYR A 41 -10.87 -16.38 -0.28
CA TYR A 41 -11.70 -17.42 0.31
C TYR A 41 -12.17 -18.39 -0.77
N ASP A 42 -11.99 -19.68 -0.51
CA ASP A 42 -12.57 -20.73 -1.33
C ASP A 42 -14.02 -20.98 -0.89
N ILE A 43 -14.93 -21.05 -1.86
CA ILE A 43 -16.30 -21.45 -1.62
C ILE A 43 -16.38 -22.96 -1.78
N MET A 44 -16.71 -23.66 -0.71
CA MET A 44 -16.81 -25.11 -0.71
C MET A 44 -18.27 -25.57 -0.72
N ARG A 45 -18.55 -26.66 -1.46
CA ARG A 45 -19.83 -27.34 -1.44
C ARG A 45 -19.60 -28.85 -1.47
N LYS A 46 -20.08 -29.55 -0.44
CA LYS A 46 -19.89 -31.01 -0.27
C LYS A 46 -18.43 -31.49 -0.31
N GLY A 47 -17.48 -30.63 0.08
CA GLY A 47 -16.05 -30.93 0.07
C GLY A 47 -15.31 -30.48 -1.19
N ASP A 48 -16.04 -30.11 -2.25
CA ASP A 48 -15.43 -29.59 -3.48
C ASP A 48 -15.42 -28.06 -3.49
N VAL A 49 -14.33 -27.46 -3.98
CA VAL A 49 -14.26 -26.01 -4.22
C VAL A 49 -15.05 -25.68 -5.49
N ILE A 50 -16.07 -24.84 -5.34
CA ILE A 50 -16.98 -24.43 -6.41
C ILE A 50 -16.77 -22.99 -6.87
N GLY A 51 -15.85 -22.25 -6.25
CA GLY A 51 -15.59 -20.86 -6.58
C GLY A 51 -14.63 -20.19 -5.61
N THR A 52 -14.35 -18.93 -5.88
CA THR A 52 -13.44 -18.11 -5.06
C THR A 52 -14.03 -16.71 -4.87
N ILE A 53 -13.77 -16.14 -3.69
CA ILE A 53 -14.02 -14.74 -3.37
C ILE A 53 -12.69 -14.08 -3.03
N ASN A 54 -12.35 -13.05 -3.78
CA ASN A 54 -11.17 -12.23 -3.59
C ASN A 54 -11.58 -10.85 -3.07
N PHE A 55 -11.05 -10.48 -1.92
CA PHE A 55 -11.14 -9.14 -1.35
C PHE A 55 -9.76 -8.49 -1.44
N GLU A 56 -9.68 -7.34 -2.11
CA GLU A 56 -8.50 -6.48 -2.12
C GLU A 56 -8.82 -5.17 -1.41
N GLU A 57 -8.05 -4.83 -0.38
CA GLU A 57 -8.02 -3.51 0.23
C GLU A 57 -6.70 -2.83 -0.13
N ARG A 58 -6.78 -1.67 -0.78
CA ARG A 58 -5.60 -0.82 -1.04
C ARG A 58 -5.71 0.47 -0.26
N ILE A 59 -4.71 0.74 0.57
CA ILE A 59 -4.66 1.97 1.37
C ILE A 59 -3.67 2.93 0.71
N LYS A 60 -4.20 4.04 0.19
CA LYS A 60 -3.40 5.12 -0.41
C LYS A 60 -3.70 6.44 0.30
N TYR A 61 -2.74 6.90 1.09
CA TYR A 61 -2.90 8.07 1.97
C TYR A 61 -4.11 7.92 2.92
N LYS A 62 -5.15 8.74 2.75
CA LYS A 62 -6.41 8.70 3.50
C LYS A 62 -7.54 7.94 2.79
N LYS A 63 -7.27 7.47 1.56
CA LYS A 63 -8.25 6.76 0.75
C LYS A 63 -8.05 5.26 0.90
N ARG A 64 -9.14 4.54 1.14
CA ARG A 64 -9.18 3.08 1.11
C ARG A 64 -10.00 2.66 -0.09
N PHE A 65 -9.43 1.79 -0.91
CA PHE A 65 -10.12 1.18 -2.04
C PHE A 65 -10.39 -0.27 -1.68
N LEU A 66 -11.66 -0.65 -1.65
CA LEU A 66 -12.10 -2.04 -1.48
C LEU A 66 -12.56 -2.57 -2.84
N LEU A 67 -12.06 -3.73 -3.22
CA LEU A 67 -12.51 -4.47 -4.39
C LEU A 67 -12.93 -5.87 -3.93
N LEU A 68 -14.16 -6.23 -4.23
CA LEU A 68 -14.70 -7.57 -4.06
C LEU A 68 -14.87 -8.18 -5.44
N ASN A 69 -14.33 -9.39 -5.63
CA ASN A 69 -14.47 -10.14 -6.86
C ASN A 69 -14.83 -11.59 -6.52
N SER A 70 -15.96 -12.09 -7.00
CA SER A 70 -16.40 -13.47 -6.76
C SER A 70 -16.75 -14.17 -8.06
N ASP A 71 -16.26 -15.39 -8.25
CA ASP A 71 -16.64 -16.29 -9.34
C ASP A 71 -17.08 -17.61 -8.71
N VAL A 72 -18.36 -17.96 -8.90
CA VAL A 72 -18.96 -19.15 -8.32
C VAL A 72 -19.62 -19.96 -9.44
N LYS A 73 -19.20 -21.22 -9.57
CA LYS A 73 -19.74 -22.16 -10.56
C LYS A 73 -20.30 -23.35 -9.81
N THR A 74 -21.62 -23.54 -9.86
CA THR A 74 -22.23 -24.68 -9.18
C THR A 74 -23.32 -25.34 -10.00
N ARG A 75 -23.55 -26.62 -9.69
CA ARG A 75 -24.52 -27.47 -10.38
C ARG A 75 -25.41 -28.12 -9.33
N PHE A 76 -26.68 -27.75 -9.28
CA PHE A 76 -27.66 -28.33 -8.34
C PHE A 76 -28.62 -29.26 -9.08
N ILE A 77 -29.39 -28.68 -10.02
CA ILE A 77 -30.25 -29.38 -10.99
C ILE A 77 -29.98 -28.80 -12.39
N PHE A 78 -29.76 -27.49 -12.44
CA PHE A 78 -29.17 -26.76 -13.57
C PHE A 78 -27.80 -26.20 -13.17
N SER A 79 -26.93 -26.01 -14.16
CA SER A 79 -25.64 -25.34 -13.96
C SER A 79 -25.86 -23.83 -13.91
N PHE A 80 -25.41 -23.16 -12.86
CA PHE A 80 -25.35 -21.70 -12.81
C PHE A 80 -23.93 -21.24 -12.49
N SER A 81 -23.53 -20.18 -13.17
CA SER A 81 -22.29 -19.45 -12.94
C SER A 81 -22.68 -18.04 -12.54
N ASP A 82 -22.16 -17.58 -11.41
CA ASP A 82 -22.34 -16.21 -10.96
C ASP A 82 -20.98 -15.52 -10.87
N TYR A 83 -20.93 -14.31 -11.38
CA TYR A 83 -19.75 -13.46 -11.38
C TYR A 83 -20.15 -12.10 -10.84
N CYS A 84 -19.55 -11.71 -9.72
CA CYS A 84 -19.77 -10.41 -9.11
C CYS A 84 -18.45 -9.67 -8.96
N LYS A 85 -18.47 -8.38 -9.33
CA LYS A 85 -17.35 -7.47 -9.10
C LYS A 85 -17.89 -6.16 -8.56
N GLU A 86 -17.54 -5.87 -7.32
CA GLU A 86 -17.93 -4.65 -6.63
C GLU A 86 -16.68 -3.87 -6.24
N ALA A 87 -16.74 -2.55 -6.40
CA ALA A 87 -15.66 -1.66 -6.00
C ALA A 87 -16.25 -0.52 -5.15
N ALA A 88 -15.58 -0.21 -4.06
CA ALA A 88 -15.92 0.91 -3.19
C ALA A 88 -14.65 1.68 -2.84
N ALA A 89 -14.77 3.00 -2.69
CA ALA A 89 -13.71 3.87 -2.23
C ALA A 89 -14.20 4.66 -1.03
N TYR A 90 -13.35 4.82 -0.02
CA TYR A 90 -13.65 5.52 1.21
C TYR A 90 -12.56 6.55 1.46
N GLU A 91 -12.92 7.72 1.97
CA GLU A 91 -11.97 8.75 2.41
C GLU A 91 -12.31 9.17 3.83
N ASP A 92 -11.33 9.10 4.74
CA ASP A 92 -11.52 9.43 6.17
C ASP A 92 -12.72 8.70 6.85
N GLY A 93 -13.11 7.52 6.34
CA GLY A 93 -14.19 6.70 6.90
C GLY A 93 -15.59 7.01 6.34
N VAL A 94 -15.70 7.92 5.38
CA VAL A 94 -16.95 8.25 4.66
C VAL A 94 -16.89 7.64 3.25
N MET A 95 -17.99 7.00 2.83
CA MET A 95 -18.20 6.45 1.48
C MET A 95 -18.42 7.56 0.45
#